data_AF-A0ABD1QL93-F1
#
_entry.id   AF-A0ABD1QL93-F1
#
_cell.length_a   1.000
_cell.length_b   1.000
_cell.length_c   1.000
_cell.angle_alpha   90.00
_cell.angle_beta   90.00
_cell.angle_gamma   90.00
#
_symmetry.space_group_name_H-M   'P 1'
#
loop_
_entity.id
_entity.type
_entity.pdbx_description
1 polymer ?
#
loop_
_entity_poly.entity_id
_entity_poly.type
_entity_poly.pdbx_seq_one_letter_code
_entity_poly.pdbx_strand_id
1 'polypeptide(L)'
;MPCLQASCTVPSTNPGSHSSFSTHPLSAKPSHFFAKPSRSHGFQVSCDAKKNVESTSQGKIDRRNMLLGLGGLCGAANFVSNPVAYADPVQAPDFTKCGDVHDFGSGAALDAKCCPPVSDKIIDYKLPPVQIMRIRPAAHRASKEQVAKYEAAIKRMKELDTTDPEDPRGFMQQANIHCAYCNGGHDQVGFKDLDFQVHNSWLFFPFHRWYLYFYERILGKLIGDPTFALPFWNWDNPKGMKLPPIFDNHNSPLYDALRDPKVTGSAIADLTFSGSTDNLQLVANNLTLIYSEMVRSVSQTIDFMGNPYCAGTGPGPGAGSSERGSHTGIHWWVGTKDTTGPNKFNEDMGNFYSAGRDPVFYCHHSNVDRMWTIWRDVVKNDVPKDITSSNYLNAEFLFYDENKRLVRVKAGDCVDQKKLGYDYDRIDLPWLNYRPPKKAAKAKVENISDAKTAASVLPVNLKKTVRVIVPKSTKGEAKERLVLEDIETDTRKFIKFDVFINDEDDKVEELDRAEYAGSFAQVPHKTKKKNGKSNISLKLTDIYKDIDVSDDDTIVVTIVPRSNGEDVTIGGIKVVPEPAQSN
;
A
#
# COMPACT_ATOMS: atom_id res chain seq x y z
N MET A 1 34.14 -20.05 63.39
CA MET A 1 35.18 -19.10 62.91
C MET A 1 34.49 -17.95 62.20
N PRO A 2 35.02 -16.71 62.26
CA PRO A 2 34.21 -15.61 62.78
C PRO A 2 33.86 -14.48 61.80
N CYS A 3 32.95 -13.61 62.28
CA CYS A 3 32.50 -12.36 61.69
C CYS A 3 33.53 -11.21 61.71
N LEU A 4 33.23 -10.18 60.93
CA LEU A 4 33.42 -8.72 61.18
C LEU A 4 32.14 -8.07 60.59
N GLN A 5 31.22 -7.34 61.26
CA GLN A 5 31.31 -6.21 62.21
C GLN A 5 32.10 -5.01 61.67
N ALA A 6 31.67 -3.74 61.75
CA ALA A 6 30.44 -3.11 62.30
C ALA A 6 30.00 -1.94 61.35
N SER A 7 29.13 -0.96 61.63
CA SER A 7 28.52 -0.40 62.86
C SER A 7 27.16 0.29 62.59
N CYS A 8 26.55 0.93 63.60
CA CYS A 8 25.25 1.62 63.54
C CYS A 8 25.36 3.15 63.68
N THR A 9 24.28 3.90 63.37
CA THR A 9 23.63 4.84 64.34
C THR A 9 22.28 5.37 63.83
N VAL A 10 21.35 5.58 64.77
CA VAL A 10 20.10 6.35 64.64
C VAL A 10 19.92 7.11 65.96
N PRO A 11 19.42 8.35 65.95
CA PRO A 11 18.33 8.69 66.87
C PRO A 11 17.22 9.53 66.22
N SER A 12 16.00 9.45 66.78
CA SER A 12 14.82 10.21 66.32
C SER A 12 14.50 11.39 67.23
N THR A 13 13.92 12.47 66.67
CA THR A 13 13.03 13.38 67.40
C THR A 13 11.88 13.87 66.51
N ASN A 14 10.71 13.97 67.13
CA ASN A 14 9.43 14.54 66.66
C ASN A 14 9.01 15.58 67.76
N PRO A 15 7.91 16.35 67.68
CA PRO A 15 7.02 16.71 66.56
C PRO A 15 6.73 18.25 66.49
N GLY A 16 5.82 18.69 65.61
CA GLY A 16 5.24 20.06 65.64
C GLY A 16 4.03 20.27 64.72
N SER A 17 2.89 20.69 65.28
CA SER A 17 1.60 21.02 64.60
C SER A 17 1.48 22.55 64.34
N HIS A 18 0.56 23.15 63.56
CA HIS A 18 -0.87 22.89 63.26
C HIS A 18 -1.35 23.57 61.94
N SER A 19 -2.47 23.08 61.36
CA SER A 19 -3.58 23.82 60.67
C SER A 19 -3.30 24.77 59.48
N SER A 20 -4.16 25.01 58.47
CA SER A 20 -5.44 24.49 57.94
C SER A 20 -5.78 25.36 56.69
N PHE A 21 -6.31 24.89 55.55
CA PHE A 21 -7.74 24.64 55.29
C PHE A 21 -8.00 24.07 53.86
N SER A 22 -9.20 23.52 53.68
CA SER A 22 -9.86 22.99 52.44
C SER A 22 -9.74 23.89 51.19
N THR A 23 -9.71 23.39 49.93
CA THR A 23 -10.84 22.72 49.26
C THR A 23 -10.47 21.88 48.01
N HIS A 24 -11.18 20.77 47.81
CA HIS A 24 -11.28 20.02 46.55
C HIS A 24 -12.66 20.27 45.88
N PRO A 25 -12.85 19.84 44.62
CA PRO A 25 -13.71 18.67 44.47
C PRO A 25 -13.10 17.52 43.63
N LEU A 26 -13.71 16.34 43.79
CA LEU A 26 -13.22 15.03 43.35
C LEU A 26 -13.62 14.69 41.91
N SER A 27 -12.83 13.83 41.26
CA SER A 27 -13.30 12.96 40.18
C SER A 27 -12.60 11.60 40.29
N ALA A 28 -13.38 10.55 40.56
CA ALA A 28 -12.92 9.16 40.57
C ALA A 28 -14.01 8.28 39.95
N LYS A 29 -13.67 7.57 38.87
CA LYS A 29 -14.57 6.64 38.17
C LYS A 29 -14.57 5.26 38.86
N PRO A 30 -15.72 4.58 39.02
CA PRO A 30 -15.75 3.23 39.58
C PRO A 30 -15.35 2.17 38.56
N SER A 31 -14.72 1.11 39.06
CA SER A 31 -14.40 -0.12 38.31
C SER A 31 -15.53 -1.15 38.47
N HIS A 32 -15.92 -1.82 37.39
CA HIS A 32 -16.89 -2.92 37.46
C HIS A 32 -16.46 -4.17 36.66
N PHE A 33 -16.17 -5.19 37.46
CA PHE A 33 -16.24 -6.64 37.26
C PHE A 33 -16.74 -7.22 35.92
N PHE A 34 -15.99 -8.20 35.42
CA PHE A 34 -16.44 -9.18 34.44
C PHE A 34 -17.48 -10.13 35.03
N ALA A 35 -18.61 -10.30 34.34
CA ALA A 35 -19.55 -11.39 34.57
C ALA A 35 -19.82 -12.13 33.24
N LYS A 36 -19.56 -13.44 33.21
CA LYS A 36 -20.01 -14.32 32.12
C LYS A 36 -21.46 -14.73 32.35
N PRO A 37 -22.32 -14.69 31.32
CA PRO A 37 -23.46 -15.60 31.24
C PRO A 37 -23.27 -16.56 30.06
N SER A 38 -23.19 -17.86 30.34
CA SER A 38 -23.41 -18.88 29.32
C SER A 38 -24.88 -18.89 28.92
N ARG A 39 -25.19 -18.81 27.62
CA ARG A 39 -26.50 -19.22 27.08
C ARG A 39 -26.31 -20.20 25.93
N SER A 40 -26.59 -21.46 26.22
CA SER A 40 -26.79 -22.51 25.23
C SER A 40 -28.23 -22.47 24.72
N HIS A 41 -28.42 -22.06 23.47
CA HIS A 41 -29.65 -22.33 22.72
C HIS A 41 -29.28 -23.10 21.46
N GLY A 42 -29.70 -24.37 21.41
CA GLY A 42 -29.51 -25.21 20.24
C GLY A 42 -30.46 -24.80 19.13
N PHE A 43 -29.97 -24.77 17.89
CA PHE A 43 -30.80 -24.58 16.71
C PHE A 43 -31.02 -25.92 16.02
N GLN A 44 -32.25 -26.40 16.07
CA GLN A 44 -32.64 -27.70 15.51
C GLN A 44 -33.22 -27.45 14.11
N VAL A 45 -32.50 -27.87 13.06
CA VAL A 45 -33.00 -27.79 11.68
C VAL A 45 -33.61 -29.15 11.30
N SER A 46 -34.91 -29.17 11.04
CA SER A 46 -35.60 -30.31 10.44
C SER A 46 -35.83 -30.07 8.95
N CYS A 47 -35.74 -31.14 8.17
CA CYS A 47 -35.76 -31.14 6.71
C CYS A 47 -37.18 -30.87 6.14
N ASP A 48 -37.26 -30.55 4.85
CA ASP A 48 -37.68 -31.63 3.93
C ASP A 48 -37.22 -31.43 2.48
N ALA A 49 -36.97 -32.53 1.79
CA ALA A 49 -36.59 -32.54 0.37
C ALA A 49 -37.63 -33.32 -0.43
N LYS A 50 -38.22 -32.69 -1.45
CA LYS A 50 -39.01 -33.41 -2.46
C LYS A 50 -38.50 -33.15 -3.86
N LYS A 51 -37.99 -34.23 -4.47
CA LYS A 51 -37.87 -34.36 -5.92
C LYS A 51 -39.27 -34.34 -6.52
N ASN A 52 -39.40 -33.78 -7.72
CA ASN A 52 -40.08 -34.53 -8.77
C ASN A 52 -39.40 -34.29 -10.11
N VAL A 53 -39.49 -35.30 -10.97
CA VAL A 53 -38.81 -35.40 -12.26
C VAL A 53 -39.82 -35.11 -13.34
N GLU A 54 -39.44 -34.36 -14.37
CA GLU A 54 -39.85 -34.69 -15.73
C GLU A 54 -38.86 -34.19 -16.79
N SER A 55 -38.93 -34.78 -17.97
CA SER A 55 -37.84 -34.88 -18.95
C SER A 55 -38.15 -34.18 -20.28
N THR A 56 -37.21 -34.27 -21.24
CA THR A 56 -37.33 -33.86 -22.67
C THR A 56 -37.26 -32.34 -22.92
N SER A 57 -36.67 -31.82 -24.01
CA SER A 57 -35.81 -32.42 -25.05
C SER A 57 -35.08 -31.34 -25.87
N GLN A 58 -34.00 -31.73 -26.55
CA GLN A 58 -33.52 -31.20 -27.84
C GLN A 58 -33.44 -29.67 -28.03
N GLY A 59 -32.20 -29.16 -28.07
CA GLY A 59 -31.93 -27.76 -28.39
C GLY A 59 -32.09 -27.37 -29.87
N LYS A 60 -31.75 -26.12 -30.14
CA LYS A 60 -31.11 -25.65 -31.39
C LYS A 60 -30.45 -24.30 -31.16
N ILE A 61 -29.27 -24.14 -31.73
CA ILE A 61 -28.69 -22.82 -32.00
C ILE A 61 -29.44 -22.28 -33.23
N ASP A 62 -29.90 -21.03 -33.18
CA ASP A 62 -30.28 -20.32 -34.40
C ASP A 62 -29.38 -19.10 -34.61
N ARG A 63 -28.92 -18.94 -35.86
CA ARG A 63 -28.00 -17.89 -36.31
C ARG A 63 -28.72 -17.06 -37.37
N ARG A 64 -29.39 -15.98 -36.95
CA ARG A 64 -29.72 -14.82 -37.81
C ARG A 64 -30.29 -13.68 -36.99
N ASN A 65 -29.51 -12.61 -36.85
CA ASN A 65 -29.89 -11.25 -37.30
C ASN A 65 -28.77 -10.30 -36.92
N MET A 66 -27.87 -10.08 -37.88
CA MET A 66 -26.91 -8.98 -37.84
C MET A 66 -27.34 -7.95 -38.88
N LEU A 67 -27.05 -6.68 -38.59
CA LEU A 67 -27.07 -5.48 -39.43
C LEU A 67 -28.31 -4.54 -39.40
N LEU A 68 -27.91 -3.27 -39.24
CA LEU A 68 -28.56 -2.00 -39.61
C LEU A 68 -29.55 -1.35 -38.63
N GLY A 69 -29.00 -0.33 -37.93
CA GLY A 69 -29.70 0.68 -37.14
C GLY A 69 -28.84 1.95 -37.01
N LEU A 70 -28.39 2.51 -38.15
CA LEU A 70 -27.75 3.83 -38.17
C LEU A 70 -28.83 4.91 -38.07
N GLY A 71 -28.89 5.64 -36.95
CA GLY A 71 -29.75 6.82 -36.81
C GLY A 71 -29.92 7.28 -35.36
N GLY A 72 -29.38 8.46 -35.03
CA GLY A 72 -29.62 9.13 -33.75
C GLY A 72 -28.41 9.84 -33.15
N LEU A 73 -28.05 11.02 -33.67
CA LEU A 73 -27.24 11.97 -32.90
C LEU A 73 -28.07 12.51 -31.74
N CYS A 74 -27.73 12.16 -30.49
CA CYS A 74 -27.96 12.98 -29.29
C CYS A 74 -27.31 12.30 -28.06
N GLY A 75 -26.58 13.07 -27.23
CA GLY A 75 -26.14 12.60 -25.89
C GLY A 75 -24.64 12.31 -25.75
N ALA A 76 -23.80 13.35 -25.70
CA ALA A 76 -22.42 13.22 -25.26
C ALA A 76 -22.33 13.14 -23.73
N ALA A 77 -22.51 11.94 -23.15
CA ALA A 77 -22.26 11.67 -21.72
C ALA A 77 -22.14 10.16 -21.43
N ASN A 78 -20.99 9.55 -21.73
CA ASN A 78 -20.62 8.22 -21.21
C ASN A 78 -19.08 8.00 -21.26
N PHE A 79 -18.35 8.92 -20.63
CA PHE A 79 -16.93 8.73 -20.28
C PHE A 79 -16.78 8.63 -18.75
N VAL A 80 -17.41 7.60 -18.19
CA VAL A 80 -16.76 6.82 -17.12
C VAL A 80 -16.09 5.66 -17.86
N SER A 81 -14.81 5.42 -17.61
CA SER A 81 -13.99 4.44 -18.33
C SER A 81 -14.41 2.99 -18.04
N ASN A 82 -15.51 2.58 -18.66
CA ASN A 82 -15.88 1.18 -18.86
C ASN A 82 -14.96 0.56 -19.91
N PRO A 83 -14.73 -0.77 -19.85
CA PRO A 83 -13.51 -1.33 -20.40
C PRO A 83 -13.47 -1.26 -21.93
N VAL A 84 -12.39 -0.67 -22.45
CA VAL A 84 -11.81 -1.16 -23.70
C VAL A 84 -11.56 -2.65 -23.48
N ALA A 85 -12.11 -3.50 -24.35
CA ALA A 85 -11.99 -4.94 -24.23
C ALA A 85 -10.57 -5.40 -24.60
N TYR A 86 -9.60 -5.11 -23.71
CA TYR A 86 -8.28 -5.70 -23.72
C TYR A 86 -8.45 -7.20 -23.44
N ALA A 87 -8.37 -8.01 -24.50
CA ALA A 87 -8.81 -9.40 -24.46
C ALA A 87 -7.85 -10.33 -23.71
N ASP A 88 -6.59 -9.90 -23.51
CA ASP A 88 -5.50 -10.78 -23.09
C ASP A 88 -4.80 -10.33 -21.78
N PRO A 89 -4.34 -11.29 -20.94
CA PRO A 89 -3.45 -11.01 -19.81
C PRO A 89 -2.11 -10.44 -20.28
N VAL A 90 -1.44 -9.67 -19.42
CA VAL A 90 -0.05 -9.26 -19.69
C VAL A 90 0.86 -10.48 -19.55
N GLN A 91 1.63 -10.77 -20.60
CA GLN A 91 2.63 -11.83 -20.60
C GLN A 91 3.91 -11.38 -19.89
N ALA A 92 4.67 -12.33 -19.33
CA ALA A 92 5.92 -12.01 -18.67
C ALA A 92 6.94 -11.40 -19.65
N PRO A 93 7.75 -10.43 -19.21
CA PRO A 93 8.65 -9.70 -20.10
C PRO A 93 9.74 -10.58 -20.70
N ASP A 94 10.16 -10.23 -21.91
CA ASP A 94 11.27 -10.89 -22.58
C ASP A 94 12.61 -10.32 -22.09
N PHE A 95 13.28 -11.06 -21.21
CA PHE A 95 14.58 -10.65 -20.65
C PHE A 95 15.67 -10.44 -21.71
N THR A 96 15.58 -11.07 -22.90
CA THR A 96 16.53 -10.83 -24.00
C THR A 96 16.37 -9.45 -24.64
N LYS A 97 15.24 -8.78 -24.39
CA LYS A 97 14.92 -7.42 -24.84
C LYS A 97 14.95 -6.41 -23.70
N CYS A 98 15.59 -6.73 -22.58
CA CYS A 98 15.75 -5.78 -21.49
C CYS A 98 16.62 -4.58 -21.93
N GLY A 99 16.17 -3.37 -21.60
CA GLY A 99 16.81 -2.12 -22.00
C GLY A 99 17.48 -1.36 -20.84
N ASP A 100 18.40 -0.45 -21.19
CA ASP A 100 19.11 0.39 -20.22
C ASP A 100 18.19 1.41 -19.52
N VAL A 101 18.37 1.55 -18.20
CA VAL A 101 17.62 2.52 -17.40
C VAL A 101 18.36 3.86 -17.34
N HIS A 102 18.13 4.73 -18.34
CA HIS A 102 18.75 6.08 -18.41
C HIS A 102 18.15 7.14 -17.46
N ASP A 103 18.98 8.09 -17.00
CA ASP A 103 18.62 9.36 -16.36
C ASP A 103 17.96 10.31 -17.39
N PHE A 104 16.69 10.65 -17.20
CA PHE A 104 15.95 11.53 -18.11
C PHE A 104 16.27 13.03 -17.96
N GLY A 105 17.00 13.42 -16.92
CA GLY A 105 17.45 14.80 -16.72
C GLY A 105 18.73 15.15 -17.49
N SER A 106 19.62 14.17 -17.68
CA SER A 106 20.91 14.33 -18.38
C SER A 106 21.03 13.55 -19.69
N GLY A 107 20.18 12.54 -19.91
CA GLY A 107 20.32 11.57 -20.99
C GLY A 107 21.41 10.51 -20.75
N ALA A 108 22.17 10.60 -19.65
CA ALA A 108 23.15 9.59 -19.28
C ALA A 108 22.47 8.28 -18.88
N ALA A 109 23.16 7.14 -19.00
CA ALA A 109 22.74 5.95 -18.26
C ALA A 109 22.71 6.28 -16.75
N LEU A 110 21.72 5.79 -16.00
CA LEU A 110 21.96 5.57 -14.57
C LEU A 110 23.06 4.51 -14.48
N ASP A 111 23.89 4.56 -13.45
CA ASP A 111 24.88 3.50 -13.17
C ASP A 111 24.18 2.28 -12.54
N ALA A 112 23.17 1.81 -13.24
CA ALA A 112 22.17 0.83 -12.82
C ALA A 112 21.83 -0.05 -14.03
N LYS A 113 22.74 -0.98 -14.33
CA LYS A 113 22.47 -2.07 -15.27
C LYS A 113 21.48 -3.04 -14.63
N CYS A 114 20.19 -2.70 -14.74
CA CYS A 114 19.12 -3.43 -14.06
C CYS A 114 18.68 -4.72 -14.75
N CYS A 115 19.22 -5.01 -15.93
CA CYS A 115 18.80 -6.19 -16.68
C CYS A 115 19.27 -7.48 -16.00
N PRO A 116 18.34 -8.40 -15.67
CA PRO A 116 18.70 -9.67 -15.06
C PRO A 116 19.48 -10.56 -16.05
N PRO A 117 20.24 -11.55 -15.57
CA PRO A 117 20.90 -12.53 -16.44
C PRO A 117 19.89 -13.20 -17.38
N VAL A 118 20.25 -13.35 -18.65
CA VAL A 118 19.41 -14.00 -19.66
C VAL A 118 19.51 -15.52 -19.58
N SER A 119 18.43 -16.23 -19.93
CA SER A 119 18.44 -17.70 -20.03
C SER A 119 17.49 -18.18 -21.13
N ASP A 120 17.99 -19.07 -21.99
CA ASP A 120 17.22 -19.70 -23.06
C ASP A 120 16.14 -20.66 -22.55
N LYS A 121 16.12 -20.96 -21.24
CA LYS A 121 15.25 -21.97 -20.63
C LYS A 121 14.40 -21.37 -19.51
N ILE A 122 13.19 -20.94 -19.89
CA ILE A 122 12.12 -20.58 -18.95
C ILE A 122 11.33 -21.85 -18.59
N ILE A 123 11.07 -22.05 -17.30
CA ILE A 123 10.29 -23.19 -16.78
C ILE A 123 8.98 -22.68 -16.16
N ASP A 124 7.83 -23.24 -16.54
CA ASP A 124 6.57 -22.94 -15.86
C ASP A 124 6.62 -23.43 -14.42
N TYR A 125 6.49 -22.52 -13.47
CA TYR A 125 6.64 -22.83 -12.05
C TYR A 125 5.48 -23.70 -11.58
N LYS A 126 5.82 -24.73 -10.80
CA LYS A 126 4.83 -25.55 -10.08
C LYS A 126 5.13 -25.42 -8.60
N LEU A 127 4.11 -25.06 -7.83
CA LEU A 127 4.26 -24.92 -6.39
C LEU A 127 4.72 -26.25 -5.77
N PRO A 128 5.83 -26.27 -5.02
CA PRO A 128 6.22 -27.45 -4.27
C PRO A 128 5.20 -27.71 -3.16
N PRO A 129 4.96 -28.97 -2.77
CA PRO A 129 4.15 -29.28 -1.59
C PRO A 129 4.67 -28.55 -0.35
N VAL A 130 3.76 -27.97 0.44
CA VAL A 130 4.12 -27.26 1.66
C VAL A 130 4.54 -28.26 2.73
N GLN A 131 5.84 -28.44 2.89
CA GLN A 131 6.44 -29.29 3.92
C GLN A 131 6.62 -28.55 5.26
N ILE A 132 6.91 -27.25 5.19
CA ILE A 132 7.19 -26.38 6.33
C ILE A 132 6.45 -25.06 6.10
N MET A 133 5.67 -24.63 7.09
CA MET A 133 5.04 -23.30 7.09
C MET A 133 6.01 -22.29 7.70
N ARG A 134 6.58 -21.42 6.88
CA ARG A 134 7.45 -20.32 7.34
C ARG A 134 6.60 -19.25 8.01
N ILE A 135 6.90 -18.88 9.25
CA ILE A 135 6.19 -17.80 9.95
C ILE A 135 7.07 -16.56 9.93
N ARG A 136 6.71 -15.57 9.11
CA ARG A 136 7.39 -14.28 9.01
C ARG A 136 7.20 -13.51 10.32
N PRO A 137 8.27 -13.21 11.09
CA PRO A 137 8.15 -12.53 12.37
C PRO A 137 8.07 -11.01 12.19
N ALA A 138 7.48 -10.29 13.14
CA ALA A 138 7.61 -8.83 13.12
C ALA A 138 9.04 -8.42 13.50
N ALA A 139 9.67 -7.55 12.71
CA ALA A 139 11.08 -7.18 12.86
C ALA A 139 11.46 -6.69 14.27
N HIS A 140 10.60 -5.86 14.89
CA HIS A 140 10.76 -5.35 16.27
C HIS A 140 10.59 -6.42 17.38
N ARG A 141 10.21 -7.65 17.03
CA ARG A 141 10.04 -8.81 17.92
C ARG A 141 10.93 -10.01 17.55
N ALA A 142 11.75 -9.89 16.49
CA ALA A 142 12.60 -10.97 16.01
C ALA A 142 13.58 -11.43 17.11
N SER A 143 13.74 -12.73 17.28
CA SER A 143 14.68 -13.31 18.23
C SER A 143 16.13 -13.07 17.77
N LYS A 144 17.09 -13.11 18.71
CA LYS A 144 18.53 -13.01 18.36
C LYS A 144 18.96 -14.06 17.33
N GLU A 145 18.35 -15.24 17.34
CA GLU A 145 18.61 -16.29 16.35
C GLU A 145 18.05 -15.93 14.97
N GLN A 146 16.80 -15.43 14.90
CA GLN A 146 16.19 -14.98 13.64
C GLN A 146 16.99 -13.83 13.01
N VAL A 147 17.45 -12.88 13.82
CA VAL A 147 18.32 -11.78 13.36
C VAL A 147 19.65 -12.32 12.85
N ALA A 148 20.35 -13.16 13.63
CA ALA A 148 21.63 -13.74 13.22
C ALA A 148 21.52 -14.58 11.92
N LYS A 149 20.41 -15.30 11.72
CA LYS A 149 20.12 -16.02 10.47
C LYS A 149 19.91 -15.06 9.29
N TYR A 150 19.17 -13.97 9.49
CA TYR A 150 18.93 -12.98 8.44
C TYR A 150 20.20 -12.21 8.07
N GLU A 151 20.97 -11.77 9.06
CA GLU A 151 22.31 -11.18 8.85
C GLU A 151 23.22 -12.16 8.11
N ALA A 152 23.24 -13.43 8.52
CA ALA A 152 24.01 -14.46 7.85
C ALA A 152 23.60 -14.59 6.37
N ALA A 153 22.30 -14.69 6.07
CA ALA A 153 21.80 -14.87 4.72
C ALA A 153 22.07 -13.68 3.81
N ILE A 154 21.83 -12.45 4.28
CA ILE A 154 22.15 -11.23 3.51
C ILE A 154 23.65 -11.09 3.28
N LYS A 155 24.49 -11.49 4.25
CA LYS A 155 25.94 -11.56 4.04
C LYS A 155 26.32 -12.51 2.89
N ARG A 156 25.78 -13.73 2.83
CA ARG A 156 26.06 -14.66 1.70
C ARG A 156 25.54 -14.11 0.38
N MET A 157 24.38 -13.44 0.41
CA MET A 157 23.78 -12.83 -0.77
C MET A 157 24.65 -11.70 -1.34
N LYS A 158 25.22 -10.84 -0.48
CA LYS A 158 26.19 -9.79 -0.85
C LYS A 158 27.57 -10.34 -1.23
N GLU A 159 28.00 -11.48 -0.67
CA GLU A 159 29.23 -12.15 -1.08
C GLU A 159 29.18 -12.62 -2.55
N LEU A 160 28.00 -13.01 -3.07
CA LEU A 160 27.83 -13.38 -4.48
C LEU A 160 28.13 -12.23 -5.45
N ASP A 161 27.79 -10.98 -5.11
CA ASP A 161 28.04 -9.81 -5.97
C ASP A 161 29.53 -9.63 -6.33
N THR A 162 30.42 -10.26 -5.56
CA THR A 162 31.88 -10.26 -5.82
C THR A 162 32.44 -11.62 -6.26
N THR A 163 31.81 -12.73 -5.87
CA THR A 163 32.33 -14.08 -6.10
C THR A 163 31.72 -14.77 -7.33
N ASP A 164 30.49 -14.40 -7.70
CA ASP A 164 29.77 -14.85 -8.89
C ASP A 164 28.77 -13.75 -9.29
N PRO A 165 29.22 -12.63 -9.89
CA PRO A 165 28.36 -11.46 -10.15
C PRO A 165 27.18 -11.71 -11.10
N GLU A 166 27.27 -12.78 -11.89
CA GLU A 166 26.20 -13.26 -12.79
C GLU A 166 25.26 -14.26 -12.09
N ASP A 167 25.48 -14.58 -10.81
CA ASP A 167 24.53 -15.36 -10.01
C ASP A 167 23.24 -14.55 -9.83
N PRO A 168 22.09 -14.97 -10.41
CA PRO A 168 20.85 -14.20 -10.30
C PRO A 168 20.31 -14.12 -8.86
N ARG A 169 20.93 -14.85 -7.92
CA ARG A 169 20.64 -14.85 -6.48
C ARG A 169 21.46 -13.81 -5.70
N GLY A 170 22.43 -13.14 -6.34
CA GLY A 170 23.24 -12.08 -5.74
C GLY A 170 22.39 -10.89 -5.30
N PHE A 171 22.87 -10.14 -4.30
CA PHE A 171 22.08 -9.07 -3.67
C PHE A 171 21.77 -7.94 -4.67
N MET A 172 22.75 -7.54 -5.48
CA MET A 172 22.53 -6.56 -6.55
C MET A 172 21.65 -7.13 -7.68
N GLN A 173 21.78 -8.41 -8.01
CA GLN A 173 20.92 -9.05 -9.02
C GLN A 173 19.47 -9.15 -8.56
N GLN A 174 19.21 -9.39 -7.28
CA GLN A 174 17.86 -9.28 -6.71
C GLN A 174 17.36 -7.84 -6.77
N ALA A 175 18.13 -6.85 -6.30
CA ALA A 175 17.76 -5.43 -6.38
C ALA A 175 17.41 -4.97 -7.80
N ASN A 176 18.16 -5.44 -8.79
CA ASN A 176 17.96 -5.18 -10.22
C ASN A 176 16.61 -5.67 -10.74
N ILE A 177 16.04 -6.76 -10.21
CA ILE A 177 14.68 -7.23 -10.57
C ILE A 177 13.67 -6.10 -10.33
N HIS A 178 13.70 -5.47 -9.15
CA HIS A 178 12.79 -4.37 -8.86
C HIS A 178 12.98 -3.21 -9.85
N CYS A 179 14.22 -2.82 -10.12
CA CYS A 179 14.50 -1.77 -11.09
C CYS A 179 13.97 -2.08 -12.50
N ALA A 180 14.21 -3.29 -13.04
CA ALA A 180 13.81 -3.64 -14.40
C ALA A 180 12.29 -3.60 -14.60
N TYR A 181 11.53 -4.13 -13.64
CA TYR A 181 10.06 -4.16 -13.68
C TYR A 181 9.39 -2.81 -13.37
N CYS A 182 10.11 -1.86 -12.74
CA CYS A 182 9.53 -0.62 -12.21
C CYS A 182 10.02 0.66 -12.89
N ASN A 183 11.13 0.63 -13.63
CA ASN A 183 11.75 1.82 -14.23
C ASN A 183 11.89 1.76 -15.76
N GLY A 184 11.09 0.92 -16.42
CA GLY A 184 11.02 0.79 -17.88
C GLY A 184 12.16 -0.02 -18.49
N GLY A 185 12.68 -1.02 -17.78
CA GLY A 185 13.66 -1.98 -18.32
C GLY A 185 13.02 -3.02 -19.26
N HIS A 186 11.69 -3.12 -19.30
CA HIS A 186 10.95 -4.09 -20.09
C HIS A 186 9.77 -3.47 -20.85
N ASP A 187 9.57 -3.92 -22.09
CA ASP A 187 8.37 -3.66 -22.89
C ASP A 187 7.34 -4.79 -22.72
N GLN A 188 6.06 -4.50 -22.91
CA GLN A 188 5.02 -5.53 -23.01
C GLN A 188 5.21 -6.38 -24.27
N VAL A 189 5.18 -7.70 -24.12
CA VAL A 189 5.32 -8.64 -25.25
C VAL A 189 4.23 -8.39 -26.29
N GLY A 190 4.63 -8.13 -27.54
CA GLY A 190 3.74 -7.80 -28.66
C GLY A 190 3.45 -6.29 -28.83
N PHE A 191 3.81 -5.44 -27.87
CA PHE A 191 3.55 -4.00 -27.90
C PHE A 191 4.86 -3.21 -27.86
N LYS A 192 5.39 -2.89 -29.05
CA LYS A 192 6.63 -2.11 -29.18
C LYS A 192 6.47 -0.73 -28.54
N ASP A 193 7.51 -0.28 -27.82
CA ASP A 193 7.61 1.03 -27.17
C ASP A 193 6.61 1.25 -26.02
N LEU A 194 5.93 0.20 -25.55
CA LEU A 194 4.98 0.23 -24.44
C LEU A 194 5.56 -0.44 -23.19
N ASP A 195 5.86 0.37 -22.16
CA ASP A 195 6.47 -0.11 -20.91
C ASP A 195 5.59 -1.16 -20.21
N PHE A 196 6.24 -2.23 -19.74
CA PHE A 196 5.73 -3.11 -18.70
C PHE A 196 5.94 -2.40 -17.34
N GLN A 197 4.89 -2.29 -16.54
CA GLN A 197 4.93 -1.64 -15.23
C GLN A 197 4.05 -2.39 -14.23
N VAL A 198 4.64 -2.84 -13.12
CA VAL A 198 3.93 -3.55 -12.04
C VAL A 198 3.22 -2.59 -11.08
N HIS A 199 3.81 -1.40 -10.87
CA HIS A 199 3.25 -0.37 -10.00
C HIS A 199 2.07 0.37 -10.64
N ASN A 200 1.31 1.06 -9.79
CA ASN A 200 0.13 1.84 -10.11
C ASN A 200 -0.92 0.97 -10.85
N SER A 201 -1.08 -0.28 -10.42
CA SER A 201 -1.95 -1.28 -11.07
C SER A 201 -2.31 -2.45 -10.15
N TRP A 202 -3.29 -3.26 -10.55
CA TRP A 202 -3.62 -4.53 -9.87
C TRP A 202 -2.45 -5.54 -9.77
N LEU A 203 -1.36 -5.38 -10.53
CA LEU A 203 -0.21 -6.30 -10.50
C LEU A 203 0.74 -6.02 -9.32
N PHE A 204 0.59 -4.88 -8.63
CA PHE A 204 1.42 -4.47 -7.51
C PHE A 204 1.59 -5.57 -6.46
N PHE A 205 0.49 -6.07 -5.89
CA PHE A 205 0.52 -7.11 -4.86
C PHE A 205 1.06 -8.48 -5.35
N PRO A 206 0.54 -9.09 -6.44
CA PRO A 206 1.00 -10.42 -6.86
C PRO A 206 2.45 -10.43 -7.34
N PHE A 207 2.95 -9.34 -7.95
CA PHE A 207 4.37 -9.22 -8.31
C PHE A 207 5.26 -9.22 -7.06
N HIS A 208 5.02 -8.32 -6.11
CA HIS A 208 5.85 -8.21 -4.90
C HIS A 208 5.76 -9.47 -4.04
N ARG A 209 4.60 -10.13 -3.97
CA ARG A 209 4.46 -11.45 -3.33
C ARG A 209 5.38 -12.50 -3.95
N TRP A 210 5.41 -12.63 -5.28
CA TRP A 210 6.30 -13.58 -5.96
C TRP A 210 7.77 -13.22 -5.78
N TYR A 211 8.11 -11.93 -5.86
CA TYR A 211 9.47 -11.44 -5.64
C TYR A 211 9.97 -11.82 -4.24
N LEU A 212 9.21 -11.51 -3.19
CA LEU A 212 9.53 -11.90 -1.82
C LEU A 212 9.57 -13.41 -1.61
N TYR A 213 8.70 -14.18 -2.29
CA TYR A 213 8.69 -15.64 -2.21
C TYR A 213 10.01 -16.25 -2.69
N PHE A 214 10.53 -15.83 -3.85
CA PHE A 214 11.82 -16.34 -4.33
C PHE A 214 12.98 -15.77 -3.51
N TYR A 215 12.94 -14.50 -3.13
CA TYR A 215 13.95 -13.86 -2.27
C TYR A 215 14.13 -14.58 -0.91
N GLU A 216 13.02 -14.89 -0.22
CA GLU A 216 13.02 -15.64 1.05
C GLU A 216 13.61 -17.04 0.88
N ARG A 217 13.27 -17.74 -0.22
CA ARG A 217 13.81 -19.07 -0.52
C ARG A 217 15.30 -19.04 -0.87
N ILE A 218 15.75 -18.01 -1.58
CA ILE A 218 17.17 -17.78 -1.87
C ILE A 218 17.93 -17.58 -0.57
N LEU A 219 17.46 -16.69 0.32
CA LEU A 219 18.10 -16.45 1.62
C LEU A 219 18.22 -17.75 2.45
N GLY A 220 17.13 -18.52 2.57
CA GLY A 220 17.15 -19.82 3.26
C GLY A 220 18.14 -20.82 2.63
N LYS A 221 18.17 -20.91 1.29
CA LYS A 221 19.10 -21.77 0.54
C LYS A 221 20.57 -21.39 0.79
N LEU A 222 20.89 -20.11 0.86
CA LEU A 222 22.27 -19.60 1.06
C LEU A 222 22.84 -19.91 2.46
N ILE A 223 21.99 -20.14 3.46
CA ILE A 223 22.41 -20.56 4.81
C ILE A 223 22.08 -22.02 5.14
N GLY A 224 21.46 -22.76 4.22
CA GLY A 224 21.03 -24.15 4.44
C GLY A 224 19.85 -24.30 5.40
N ASP A 225 19.06 -23.24 5.63
CA ASP A 225 17.89 -23.25 6.53
C ASP A 225 16.57 -23.22 5.72
N PRO A 226 15.87 -24.35 5.57
CA PRO A 226 14.57 -24.40 4.90
C PRO A 226 13.43 -23.79 5.73
N THR A 227 13.68 -23.40 6.99
CA THR A 227 12.73 -22.74 7.89
C THR A 227 12.88 -21.22 7.91
N PHE A 228 13.93 -20.67 7.28
CA PHE A 228 14.19 -19.23 7.23
C PHE A 228 12.94 -18.47 6.75
N ALA A 229 12.49 -17.49 7.54
CA ALA A 229 11.34 -16.64 7.21
C ALA A 229 11.75 -15.17 7.28
N LEU A 230 11.38 -14.41 6.25
CA LEU A 230 11.71 -12.99 6.16
C LEU A 230 10.92 -12.20 7.20
N PRO A 231 11.52 -11.27 7.97
CA PRO A 231 10.75 -10.43 8.89
C PRO A 231 9.81 -9.48 8.13
N PHE A 232 8.82 -8.92 8.83
CA PHE A 232 8.01 -7.80 8.33
C PHE A 232 8.16 -6.57 9.23
N TRP A 233 8.25 -5.40 8.60
CA TRP A 233 8.25 -4.13 9.31
C TRP A 233 6.81 -3.76 9.67
N ASN A 234 6.45 -4.03 10.93
CA ASN A 234 5.11 -3.84 11.49
C ASN A 234 4.77 -2.35 11.75
N TRP A 235 4.93 -1.48 10.74
CA TRP A 235 4.66 -0.05 10.81
C TRP A 235 3.18 0.28 11.01
N ASP A 236 2.28 -0.70 10.85
CA ASP A 236 0.86 -0.59 11.17
C ASP A 236 0.55 -0.64 12.68
N ASN A 237 1.52 -0.98 13.53
CA ASN A 237 1.36 -0.97 14.98
C ASN A 237 2.33 0.05 15.60
N PRO A 238 1.93 0.87 16.60
CA PRO A 238 2.81 1.84 17.23
C PRO A 238 4.14 1.26 17.76
N LYS A 239 4.17 -0.02 18.15
CA LYS A 239 5.40 -0.71 18.58
C LYS A 239 6.40 -1.01 17.45
N GLY A 240 5.95 -0.97 16.20
CA GLY A 240 6.75 -1.22 15.00
C GLY A 240 6.83 -0.03 14.03
N MET A 241 6.30 1.15 14.38
CA MET A 241 6.37 2.37 13.54
C MET A 241 7.77 2.98 13.41
N LYS A 242 8.75 2.54 14.20
CA LYS A 242 10.15 3.00 14.09
C LYS A 242 10.92 2.13 13.10
N LEU A 243 12.04 2.63 12.56
CA LEU A 243 13.00 1.78 11.86
C LEU A 243 13.38 0.61 12.78
N PRO A 244 13.24 -0.67 12.36
CA PRO A 244 13.56 -1.78 13.24
C PRO A 244 15.06 -1.79 13.57
N PRO A 245 15.49 -1.86 14.85
CA PRO A 245 16.90 -1.66 15.24
C PRO A 245 17.91 -2.60 14.57
N ILE A 246 17.47 -3.72 14.01
CA ILE A 246 18.29 -4.67 13.23
C ILE A 246 18.85 -4.05 11.94
N PHE A 247 18.23 -2.99 11.42
CA PHE A 247 18.71 -2.24 10.25
C PHE A 247 19.58 -1.04 10.64
N ASP A 248 19.53 -0.59 11.91
CA ASP A 248 20.21 0.61 12.44
C ASP A 248 21.57 0.30 13.09
N ASN A 249 22.17 -0.87 12.75
CA ASN A 249 23.47 -1.30 13.25
C ASN A 249 24.51 -1.22 12.11
N HIS A 250 25.38 -0.22 12.13
CA HIS A 250 26.37 0.04 11.06
C HIS A 250 27.33 -1.14 10.76
N ASN A 251 27.48 -2.10 11.68
CA ASN A 251 28.29 -3.31 11.49
C ASN A 251 27.49 -4.50 10.92
N SER A 252 26.17 -4.35 10.76
CA SER A 252 25.28 -5.38 10.23
C SER A 252 25.28 -5.37 8.69
N PRO A 253 25.23 -6.54 8.02
CA PRO A 253 24.97 -6.60 6.58
C PRO A 253 23.57 -6.10 6.19
N LEU A 254 22.67 -5.89 7.18
CA LEU A 254 21.34 -5.28 7.02
C LEU A 254 21.37 -3.74 6.98
N TYR A 255 22.49 -3.12 7.32
CA TYR A 255 22.64 -1.68 7.28
C TYR A 255 22.74 -1.16 5.84
N ASP A 256 22.27 0.07 5.68
CA ASP A 256 22.42 0.88 4.49
C ASP A 256 22.72 2.32 4.93
N ALA A 257 23.66 2.97 4.26
CA ALA A 257 24.06 4.35 4.50
C ALA A 257 23.19 5.36 3.74
N LEU A 258 22.46 4.93 2.70
CA LEU A 258 21.62 5.78 1.85
C LEU A 258 20.19 5.85 2.41
N ARG A 259 20.08 6.25 3.68
CA ARG A 259 18.83 6.53 4.38
C ARG A 259 18.84 7.96 4.90
N ASP A 260 17.67 8.59 5.06
CA ASP A 260 17.59 9.89 5.75
C ASP A 260 18.07 9.73 7.21
N PRO A 261 19.11 10.44 7.68
CA PRO A 261 19.61 10.32 9.04
C PRO A 261 18.54 10.50 10.14
N LYS A 262 17.44 11.20 9.82
CA LYS A 262 16.30 11.43 10.72
C LYS A 262 15.47 10.17 11.02
N VAL A 263 15.64 9.06 10.29
CA VAL A 263 14.85 7.82 10.51
C VAL A 263 15.37 6.93 11.64
N THR A 264 16.56 7.24 12.16
CA THR A 264 17.30 6.44 13.13
C THR A 264 16.77 6.61 14.57
N GLY A 265 17.14 5.68 15.45
CA GLY A 265 16.90 5.79 16.89
C GLY A 265 15.41 5.81 17.30
N SER A 266 14.89 6.97 17.72
CA SER A 266 13.56 7.08 18.32
C SER A 266 12.46 7.61 17.39
N ALA A 267 12.78 7.96 16.14
CA ALA A 267 11.84 8.54 15.19
C ALA A 267 10.67 7.59 14.87
N ILE A 268 9.48 8.17 14.67
CA ILE A 268 8.27 7.48 14.22
C ILE A 268 8.17 7.69 12.70
N ALA A 269 7.88 6.63 11.94
CA ALA A 269 7.61 6.75 10.51
C ALA A 269 6.45 7.72 10.28
N ASP A 270 6.65 8.75 9.46
CA ASP A 270 5.55 9.59 8.99
C ASP A 270 5.06 9.01 7.65
N LEU A 271 3.95 8.27 7.71
CA LEU A 271 3.32 7.73 6.50
C LEU A 271 2.54 8.82 5.73
N THR A 272 2.31 9.97 6.36
CA THR A 272 1.31 10.96 5.96
C THR A 272 1.89 12.26 5.45
N PHE A 273 3.15 12.58 5.76
CA PHE A 273 3.81 13.85 5.41
C PHE A 273 2.91 15.07 5.67
N SER A 274 2.14 14.98 6.77
CA SER A 274 1.09 15.95 7.12
C SER A 274 1.65 17.31 7.54
N GLY A 275 2.93 17.36 7.91
CA GLY A 275 3.60 18.51 8.51
C GLY A 275 3.56 18.50 10.05
N SER A 276 2.86 17.53 10.67
CA SER A 276 2.85 17.41 12.12
C SER A 276 4.23 17.04 12.68
N THR A 277 4.60 17.69 13.79
CA THR A 277 5.81 17.41 14.56
C THR A 277 5.53 16.75 15.90
N ASP A 278 4.25 16.55 16.25
CA ASP A 278 3.87 15.86 17.48
C ASP A 278 3.80 14.34 17.27
N ASN A 279 4.45 13.60 18.16
CA ASN A 279 4.56 12.14 18.06
C ASN A 279 3.22 11.41 18.28
N LEU A 280 2.29 11.95 19.07
CA LEU A 280 0.97 11.32 19.26
C LEU A 280 0.11 11.55 18.01
N GLN A 281 0.14 12.76 17.46
CA GLN A 281 -0.55 13.10 16.21
C GLN A 281 0.00 12.30 15.02
N LEU A 282 1.32 12.10 14.92
CA LEU A 282 1.91 11.23 13.89
C LEU A 282 1.40 9.79 14.01
N VAL A 283 1.29 9.24 15.23
CA VAL A 283 0.70 7.91 15.44
C VAL A 283 -0.78 7.88 15.05
N ALA A 284 -1.56 8.91 15.43
CA ALA A 284 -2.98 9.01 15.08
C ALA A 284 -3.19 9.13 13.55
N ASN A 285 -2.39 9.95 12.88
CA ASN A 285 -2.36 10.12 11.43
C ASN A 285 -2.01 8.80 10.72
N ASN A 286 -1.00 8.07 11.19
CA ASN A 286 -0.64 6.77 10.64
C ASN A 286 -1.76 5.74 10.80
N LEU A 287 -2.36 5.62 12.00
CA LEU A 287 -3.47 4.68 12.24
C LEU A 287 -4.70 5.04 11.39
N THR A 288 -4.95 6.33 11.19
CA THR A 288 -6.05 6.81 10.33
C THR A 288 -5.79 6.55 8.85
N LEU A 289 -4.56 6.76 8.36
CA LEU A 289 -4.19 6.43 6.98
C LEU A 289 -4.44 4.94 6.71
N ILE A 290 -4.02 4.07 7.62
CA ILE A 290 -4.14 2.62 7.46
C ILE A 290 -5.61 2.17 7.58
N TYR A 291 -6.37 2.73 8.52
CA TYR A 291 -7.83 2.52 8.53
C TYR A 291 -8.48 3.00 7.23
N SER A 292 -8.03 4.13 6.68
CA SER A 292 -8.56 4.68 5.44
C SER A 292 -8.25 3.78 4.24
N GLU A 293 -7.00 3.39 4.04
CA GLU A 293 -6.58 2.59 2.89
C GLU A 293 -7.08 1.14 2.95
N MET A 294 -7.30 0.59 4.15
CA MET A 294 -7.77 -0.80 4.34
C MET A 294 -9.30 -0.91 4.41
N VAL A 295 -9.99 0.14 4.88
CA VAL A 295 -11.42 0.09 5.23
C VAL A 295 -12.21 1.28 4.66
N ARG A 296 -11.87 2.52 5.03
CA ARG A 296 -12.75 3.69 4.76
C ARG A 296 -12.88 4.03 3.28
N SER A 297 -11.77 4.01 2.54
CA SER A 297 -11.70 4.40 1.13
C SER A 297 -11.99 3.25 0.15
N VAL A 298 -12.21 2.03 0.65
CA VAL A 298 -12.37 0.82 -0.16
C VAL A 298 -13.85 0.44 -0.29
N SER A 299 -14.40 0.61 -1.50
CA SER A 299 -15.75 0.18 -1.88
C SER A 299 -15.76 -1.05 -2.81
N GLN A 300 -14.66 -1.26 -3.54
CA GLN A 300 -14.46 -2.33 -4.51
C GLN A 300 -13.06 -2.94 -4.38
N THR A 301 -12.85 -4.16 -4.89
CA THR A 301 -11.56 -4.85 -4.89
C THR A 301 -10.44 -4.01 -5.51
N ILE A 302 -10.75 -3.30 -6.61
CA ILE A 302 -9.79 -2.42 -7.32
C ILE A 302 -9.41 -1.17 -6.54
N ASP A 303 -10.25 -0.69 -5.60
CA ASP A 303 -9.89 0.47 -4.76
C ASP A 303 -8.70 0.12 -3.86
N PHE A 304 -8.60 -1.15 -3.42
CA PHE A 304 -7.49 -1.67 -2.64
C PHE A 304 -6.33 -2.18 -3.50
N MET A 305 -6.64 -2.99 -4.52
CA MET A 305 -5.64 -3.70 -5.33
C MET A 305 -4.99 -2.83 -6.42
N GLY A 306 -5.68 -1.81 -6.93
CA GLY A 306 -5.29 -1.01 -8.09
C GLY A 306 -6.10 -1.31 -9.35
N ASN A 307 -5.96 -0.44 -10.35
CA ASN A 307 -6.73 -0.51 -11.59
C ASN A 307 -6.28 -1.66 -12.51
N PRO A 308 -7.18 -2.20 -13.35
CA PRO A 308 -6.85 -3.21 -14.34
C PRO A 308 -5.70 -2.82 -15.28
N TYR A 309 -4.76 -3.74 -15.44
CA TYR A 309 -3.64 -3.64 -16.37
C TYR A 309 -3.56 -4.94 -17.19
N CYS A 310 -3.94 -4.82 -18.45
CA CYS A 310 -4.03 -5.91 -19.43
C CYS A 310 -3.07 -5.64 -20.60
N ALA A 311 -2.83 -6.62 -21.47
CA ALA A 311 -1.94 -6.44 -22.61
C ALA A 311 -2.39 -5.25 -23.49
N GLY A 312 -1.48 -4.30 -23.76
CA GLY A 312 -1.76 -3.06 -24.48
C GLY A 312 -2.25 -1.89 -23.61
N THR A 313 -2.38 -2.07 -22.29
CA THR A 313 -2.72 -0.98 -21.36
C THR A 313 -1.51 -0.07 -21.15
N GLY A 314 -1.73 1.25 -21.09
CA GLY A 314 -0.69 2.21 -20.73
C GLY A 314 -0.10 1.95 -19.34
N PRO A 315 1.20 2.22 -19.09
CA PRO A 315 1.81 2.02 -17.79
C PRO A 315 1.13 2.86 -16.71
N GLY A 316 0.92 2.25 -15.54
CA GLY A 316 0.32 2.89 -14.36
C GLY A 316 -1.13 3.36 -14.52
N PRO A 317 -2.09 2.46 -14.83
CA PRO A 317 -3.51 2.82 -14.98
C PRO A 317 -4.18 3.37 -13.71
N GLY A 318 -3.60 3.17 -12.53
CA GLY A 318 -4.00 3.78 -11.26
C GLY A 318 -3.70 2.90 -10.05
N ALA A 319 -3.01 3.45 -9.06
CA ALA A 319 -2.62 2.77 -7.83
C ALA A 319 -3.80 2.44 -6.91
N GLY A 320 -3.71 1.26 -6.27
CA GLY A 320 -4.59 0.89 -5.16
C GLY A 320 -4.32 1.75 -3.93
N SER A 321 -5.28 1.80 -3.00
CA SER A 321 -5.21 2.60 -1.77
C SER A 321 -3.94 2.32 -0.96
N SER A 322 -3.58 1.04 -0.78
CA SER A 322 -2.40 0.63 -0.02
C SER A 322 -1.09 1.02 -0.70
N GLU A 323 -1.04 1.01 -2.04
CA GLU A 323 0.15 1.39 -2.81
C GLU A 323 0.43 2.90 -2.73
N ARG A 324 -0.61 3.73 -2.90
CA ARG A 324 -0.53 5.21 -2.81
C ARG A 324 -0.63 5.77 -1.38
N GLY A 325 -0.75 4.89 -0.39
CA GLY A 325 -0.83 5.21 1.03
C GLY A 325 0.47 4.87 1.76
N SER A 326 0.38 3.99 2.74
CA SER A 326 1.46 3.60 3.64
C SER A 326 2.72 3.06 2.95
N HIS A 327 2.57 2.34 1.83
CA HIS A 327 3.69 1.88 0.99
C HIS A 327 4.55 3.05 0.50
N THR A 328 3.93 3.98 -0.23
CA THR A 328 4.59 5.20 -0.71
C THR A 328 5.13 6.04 0.44
N GLY A 329 4.42 6.06 1.58
CA GLY A 329 4.84 6.70 2.82
C GLY A 329 6.22 6.22 3.31
N ILE A 330 6.39 4.91 3.51
CA ILE A 330 7.66 4.34 3.99
C ILE A 330 8.80 4.51 2.98
N HIS A 331 8.54 4.31 1.69
CA HIS A 331 9.54 4.52 0.63
C HIS A 331 10.15 5.92 0.72
N TRP A 332 9.31 6.95 0.77
CA TRP A 332 9.78 8.33 0.91
C TRP A 332 10.35 8.64 2.28
N TRP A 333 9.86 8.04 3.37
CA TRP A 333 10.39 8.28 4.71
C TRP A 333 11.84 7.79 4.85
N VAL A 334 12.14 6.60 4.33
CA VAL A 334 13.47 5.97 4.51
C VAL A 334 14.54 6.53 3.57
N GLY A 335 14.25 6.72 2.28
CA GLY A 335 15.26 7.10 1.29
C GLY A 335 15.98 8.40 1.64
N THR A 336 17.23 8.57 1.20
CA THR A 336 18.02 9.76 1.54
C THR A 336 17.32 11.06 1.13
N LYS A 337 17.64 12.14 1.84
CA LYS A 337 17.29 13.52 1.47
C LYS A 337 18.52 14.32 1.03
N ASP A 338 19.71 13.72 1.10
CA ASP A 338 20.92 14.26 0.47
C ASP A 338 20.86 14.00 -1.04
N THR A 339 20.45 15.01 -1.80
CA THR A 339 20.38 14.94 -3.26
C THR A 339 21.66 15.40 -3.95
N THR A 340 22.81 15.34 -3.26
CA THR A 340 24.11 15.73 -3.83
C THR A 340 24.89 14.55 -4.44
N GLY A 341 25.78 14.88 -5.37
CA GLY A 341 26.67 13.89 -6.00
C GLY A 341 25.92 12.78 -6.74
N PRO A 342 26.27 11.49 -6.54
CA PRO A 342 25.60 10.38 -7.21
C PRO A 342 24.20 10.10 -6.66
N ASN A 343 23.89 10.49 -5.41
CA ASN A 343 22.66 10.12 -4.70
C ASN A 343 21.49 11.10 -4.96
N LYS A 344 21.44 11.67 -6.16
CA LYS A 344 20.60 12.84 -6.48
C LYS A 344 19.10 12.53 -6.64
N PHE A 345 18.68 11.29 -6.42
CA PHE A 345 17.35 10.78 -6.71
C PHE A 345 16.63 10.15 -5.50
N ASN A 346 17.11 10.44 -4.28
CA ASN A 346 16.57 9.95 -3.01
C ASN A 346 16.81 8.46 -2.75
N GLU A 347 17.94 7.95 -3.25
CA GLU A 347 18.42 6.59 -3.00
C GLU A 347 18.54 6.24 -1.50
N ASP A 348 18.46 4.97 -1.10
CA ASP A 348 18.04 3.84 -1.95
C ASP A 348 16.50 3.71 -1.93
N MET A 349 15.87 3.65 -0.76
CA MET A 349 14.41 3.43 -0.61
C MET A 349 13.49 4.47 -1.28
N GLY A 350 13.95 5.70 -1.54
CA GLY A 350 13.11 6.78 -2.05
C GLY A 350 12.86 6.76 -3.56
N ASN A 351 13.42 5.78 -4.30
CA ASN A 351 13.22 5.62 -5.73
C ASN A 351 13.13 4.14 -6.14
N PHE A 352 12.27 3.80 -7.09
CA PHE A 352 12.07 2.40 -7.46
C PHE A 352 13.30 1.72 -8.10
N TYR A 353 14.23 2.43 -8.76
CA TYR A 353 15.40 1.74 -9.35
C TYR A 353 16.41 1.27 -8.30
N SER A 354 16.40 1.89 -7.13
CA SER A 354 17.40 1.71 -6.08
C SER A 354 16.84 1.07 -4.83
N ALA A 355 15.53 1.14 -4.56
CA ALA A 355 14.95 0.67 -3.30
C ALA A 355 15.36 -0.77 -2.90
N GLY A 356 15.45 -1.70 -3.86
CA GLY A 356 15.88 -3.08 -3.61
C GLY A 356 17.34 -3.25 -3.13
N ARG A 357 18.14 -2.18 -3.12
CA ARG A 357 19.53 -2.15 -2.62
C ARG A 357 19.59 -1.93 -1.10
N ASP A 358 18.51 -1.44 -0.48
CA ASP A 358 18.36 -1.40 0.98
C ASP A 358 17.73 -2.72 1.47
N PRO A 359 18.37 -3.49 2.38
CA PRO A 359 17.76 -4.68 2.98
C PRO A 359 16.40 -4.42 3.67
N VAL A 360 16.09 -3.19 4.08
CA VAL A 360 14.79 -2.84 4.69
C VAL A 360 13.64 -2.85 3.68
N PHE A 361 13.90 -2.72 2.37
CA PHE A 361 12.90 -2.80 1.30
C PHE A 361 12.08 -4.09 1.40
N TYR A 362 12.78 -5.22 1.49
CA TYR A 362 12.15 -6.54 1.55
C TYR A 362 11.34 -6.72 2.85
N CYS A 363 11.79 -6.11 3.94
CA CYS A 363 11.09 -6.09 5.23
C CYS A 363 9.85 -5.19 5.21
N HIS A 364 9.91 -4.05 4.50
CA HIS A 364 8.76 -3.18 4.25
C HIS A 364 7.72 -3.89 3.38
N HIS A 365 8.12 -4.41 2.23
CA HIS A 365 7.25 -5.13 1.30
C HIS A 365 6.68 -6.42 1.91
N SER A 366 7.40 -7.06 2.83
CA SER A 366 6.86 -8.18 3.63
C SER A 366 5.64 -7.76 4.46
N ASN A 367 5.57 -6.50 4.93
CA ASN A 367 4.36 -5.97 5.59
C ASN A 367 3.28 -5.51 4.61
N VAL A 368 3.64 -5.03 3.42
CA VAL A 368 2.67 -4.77 2.33
C VAL A 368 1.97 -6.06 1.92
N ASP A 369 2.72 -7.15 1.74
CA ASP A 369 2.22 -8.50 1.50
C ASP A 369 1.35 -9.04 2.67
N ARG A 370 1.67 -8.62 3.91
CA ARG A 370 0.84 -8.86 5.10
C ARG A 370 -0.46 -8.05 5.04
N MET A 371 -0.46 -6.81 4.54
CA MET A 371 -1.69 -6.01 4.37
C MET A 371 -2.67 -6.70 3.42
N TRP A 372 -2.23 -7.22 2.27
CA TRP A 372 -3.12 -7.99 1.39
C TRP A 372 -3.76 -9.20 2.11
N THR A 373 -2.95 -9.93 2.87
CA THR A 373 -3.41 -11.06 3.69
C THR A 373 -4.46 -10.62 4.73
N ILE A 374 -4.22 -9.53 5.47
CA ILE A 374 -5.14 -8.99 6.48
C ILE A 374 -6.43 -8.47 5.83
N TRP A 375 -6.32 -7.77 4.71
CA TRP A 375 -7.47 -7.17 4.01
C TRP A 375 -8.46 -8.24 3.50
N ARG A 376 -7.96 -9.40 3.07
CA ARG A 376 -8.80 -10.55 2.72
C ARG A 376 -9.29 -11.32 3.95
N ASP A 377 -8.38 -11.75 4.82
CA ASP A 377 -8.70 -12.75 5.84
C ASP A 377 -9.35 -12.13 7.10
N VAL A 378 -9.04 -10.88 7.43
CA VAL A 378 -9.41 -10.23 8.70
C VAL A 378 -10.43 -9.10 8.53
N VAL A 379 -10.23 -8.16 7.59
CA VAL A 379 -11.14 -7.02 7.40
C VAL A 379 -12.53 -7.51 6.96
N LYS A 380 -13.55 -7.22 7.77
CA LYS A 380 -14.94 -7.63 7.53
C LYS A 380 -15.75 -6.47 6.96
N ASN A 381 -16.02 -6.54 5.66
CA ASN A 381 -16.89 -5.64 4.91
C ASN A 381 -17.48 -6.38 3.69
N ASP A 382 -18.48 -5.79 3.05
CA ASP A 382 -19.18 -6.38 1.89
C ASP A 382 -18.39 -6.28 0.57
N VAL A 383 -17.08 -6.02 0.63
CA VAL A 383 -16.24 -5.87 -0.55
C VAL A 383 -15.70 -7.25 -0.94
N PRO A 384 -15.92 -7.74 -2.19
CA PRO A 384 -15.30 -8.95 -2.69
C PRO A 384 -13.78 -8.91 -2.52
N LYS A 385 -13.16 -10.03 -2.17
CA LYS A 385 -11.73 -10.06 -1.82
C LYS A 385 -10.82 -10.66 -2.89
N ASP A 386 -11.42 -11.33 -3.87
CA ASP A 386 -10.71 -11.95 -4.99
C ASP A 386 -10.96 -11.14 -6.26
N ILE A 387 -9.99 -11.16 -7.19
CA ILE A 387 -10.17 -10.68 -8.56
C ILE A 387 -10.37 -11.91 -9.44
N THR A 388 -11.57 -12.08 -9.98
CA THR A 388 -11.94 -13.27 -10.79
C THR A 388 -11.50 -13.19 -12.25
N SER A 389 -11.09 -12.00 -12.72
CA SER A 389 -10.71 -11.75 -14.10
C SER A 389 -9.59 -12.67 -14.59
N SER A 390 -9.80 -13.32 -15.74
CA SER A 390 -8.79 -14.14 -16.40
C SER A 390 -7.52 -13.37 -16.74
N ASN A 391 -7.64 -12.06 -17.01
CA ASN A 391 -6.50 -11.21 -17.35
C ASN A 391 -5.62 -10.92 -16.14
N TYR A 392 -6.22 -10.83 -14.95
CA TYR A 392 -5.49 -10.76 -13.69
C TYR A 392 -4.87 -12.13 -13.36
N LEU A 393 -5.69 -13.18 -13.28
CA LEU A 393 -5.24 -14.50 -12.81
C LEU A 393 -4.15 -15.12 -13.70
N ASN A 394 -4.16 -14.82 -15.00
CA ASN A 394 -3.13 -15.26 -15.96
C ASN A 394 -2.08 -14.20 -16.29
N ALA A 395 -2.01 -13.08 -15.57
CA ALA A 395 -0.86 -12.18 -15.70
C ALA A 395 0.41 -12.91 -15.25
N GLU A 396 1.47 -12.84 -16.06
CA GLU A 396 2.69 -13.63 -15.90
C GLU A 396 3.90 -12.78 -15.52
N PHE A 397 4.79 -13.36 -14.71
CA PHE A 397 6.08 -12.77 -14.33
C PHE A 397 7.22 -13.80 -14.48
N LEU A 398 8.45 -13.32 -14.70
CA LEU A 398 9.67 -14.11 -14.65
C LEU A 398 10.50 -13.77 -13.40
N PHE A 399 10.95 -14.79 -12.69
CA PHE A 399 11.90 -14.69 -11.57
C PHE A 399 12.94 -15.81 -11.63
N TYR A 400 14.07 -15.65 -10.96
CA TYR A 400 15.01 -16.74 -10.71
C TYR A 400 14.72 -17.41 -9.36
N ASP A 401 14.70 -18.74 -9.34
CA ASP A 401 14.52 -19.52 -8.11
C ASP A 401 15.84 -19.75 -7.34
N GLU A 402 15.76 -20.36 -6.16
CA GLU A 402 16.93 -20.62 -5.32
C GLU A 402 17.98 -21.59 -5.92
N ASN A 403 17.64 -22.21 -7.06
CA ASN A 403 18.47 -23.15 -7.81
C ASN A 403 18.97 -22.54 -9.14
N LYS A 404 18.95 -21.20 -9.28
CA LYS A 404 19.34 -20.44 -10.49
C LYS A 404 18.51 -20.76 -11.74
N ARG A 405 17.26 -21.21 -11.59
CA ARG A 405 16.37 -21.49 -12.73
C ARG A 405 15.47 -20.30 -13.00
N LEU A 406 15.40 -19.86 -14.25
CA LEU A 406 14.43 -18.85 -14.69
C LEU A 406 13.04 -19.49 -14.76
N VAL A 407 12.11 -19.01 -13.95
CA VAL A 407 10.77 -19.58 -13.80
C VAL A 407 9.68 -18.57 -14.11
N ARG A 408 8.65 -19.02 -14.82
CA ARG A 408 7.43 -18.27 -15.11
C ARG A 408 6.39 -18.57 -14.04
N VAL A 409 5.84 -17.53 -13.44
CA VAL A 409 4.76 -17.61 -12.43
C VAL A 409 3.54 -16.80 -12.87
N LYS A 410 2.36 -17.14 -12.34
CA LYS A 410 1.11 -16.42 -12.58
C LYS A 410 0.60 -15.73 -11.33
N ALA A 411 -0.06 -14.58 -11.47
CA ALA A 411 -0.66 -13.87 -10.34
C ALA A 411 -1.73 -14.72 -9.61
N GLY A 412 -2.52 -15.53 -10.32
CA GLY A 412 -3.53 -16.40 -9.71
C GLY A 412 -2.94 -17.45 -8.75
N ASP A 413 -1.72 -17.91 -9.00
CA ASP A 413 -1.06 -18.96 -8.20
C ASP A 413 -0.52 -18.44 -6.86
N CYS A 414 -0.40 -17.11 -6.65
CA CYS A 414 0.06 -16.52 -5.38
C CYS A 414 -1.06 -15.93 -4.50
N VAL A 415 -2.32 -15.96 -4.94
CA VAL A 415 -3.44 -15.36 -4.18
C VAL A 415 -3.47 -15.90 -2.74
N ASP A 416 -3.37 -17.21 -2.53
CA ASP A 416 -3.27 -17.81 -1.18
C ASP A 416 -1.80 -18.04 -0.79
N GLN A 417 -1.29 -17.18 0.10
CA GLN A 417 0.08 -17.27 0.63
C GLN A 417 0.37 -18.59 1.36
N LYS A 418 -0.64 -19.27 1.90
CA LYS A 418 -0.44 -20.55 2.59
C LYS A 418 -0.08 -21.67 1.61
N LYS A 419 -0.49 -21.58 0.33
CA LYS A 419 -0.03 -22.48 -0.74
C LYS A 419 1.42 -22.24 -1.12
N LEU A 420 1.94 -21.03 -0.88
CA LEU A 420 3.36 -20.68 -0.97
C LEU A 420 4.17 -21.15 0.27
N GLY A 421 3.49 -21.71 1.27
CA GLY A 421 4.11 -22.25 2.48
C GLY A 421 4.67 -21.19 3.43
N TYR A 422 4.06 -20.01 3.49
CA TYR A 422 4.33 -19.04 4.56
C TYR A 422 3.04 -18.39 5.10
N ASP A 423 3.16 -17.84 6.31
CA ASP A 423 2.16 -17.02 6.99
C ASP A 423 2.90 -16.03 7.92
N TYR A 424 2.17 -15.22 8.69
CA TYR A 424 2.70 -14.13 9.51
C TYR A 424 2.46 -14.31 11.01
N ASP A 425 3.37 -13.77 11.84
CA ASP A 425 3.10 -13.55 13.27
C ASP A 425 1.76 -12.83 13.47
N ARG A 426 0.96 -13.34 14.42
CA ARG A 426 -0.29 -12.70 14.82
C ARG A 426 0.00 -11.55 15.79
N ILE A 427 -0.43 -10.35 15.42
CA ILE A 427 -0.22 -9.10 16.16
C ILE A 427 -1.51 -8.28 16.11
N ASP A 428 -1.81 -7.59 17.20
CA ASP A 428 -2.94 -6.68 17.31
C ASP A 428 -2.92 -5.62 16.21
N LEU A 429 -4.09 -5.33 15.66
CA LEU A 429 -4.31 -4.36 14.58
C LEU A 429 -5.03 -3.11 15.16
N PRO A 430 -4.32 -2.19 15.82
CA PRO A 430 -4.95 -1.04 16.50
C PRO A 430 -5.70 -0.11 15.54
N TRP A 431 -5.29 -0.07 14.27
CA TRP A 431 -5.94 0.67 13.19
C TRP A 431 -7.30 0.11 12.78
N LEU A 432 -7.62 -1.17 13.05
CA LEU A 432 -8.80 -1.84 12.48
C LEU A 432 -10.13 -1.18 12.89
N ASN A 433 -10.16 -0.55 14.07
CA ASN A 433 -11.31 0.20 14.58
C ASN A 433 -11.03 1.71 14.69
N TYR A 434 -9.99 2.22 14.02
CA TYR A 434 -9.54 3.62 14.11
C TYR A 434 -10.29 4.52 13.12
N ARG A 435 -11.64 4.42 13.12
CA ARG A 435 -12.50 5.34 12.38
C ARG A 435 -12.42 6.72 13.04
N PRO A 436 -12.13 7.79 12.29
CA PRO A 436 -12.23 9.15 12.82
C PRO A 436 -13.60 9.41 13.47
N PRO A 437 -13.66 10.16 14.58
CA PRO A 437 -14.91 10.42 15.29
C PRO A 437 -15.86 11.26 14.43
N LYS A 438 -17.17 10.99 14.50
CA LYS A 438 -18.21 11.83 13.86
C LYS A 438 -18.10 13.27 14.39
N LYS A 439 -18.16 14.25 13.48
CA LYS A 439 -18.20 15.68 13.82
C LYS A 439 -19.44 15.98 14.65
N ALA A 440 -19.27 16.70 15.77
CA ALA A 440 -20.34 16.97 16.72
C ALA A 440 -21.40 17.95 16.19
N ALA A 441 -21.01 18.81 15.24
CA ALA A 441 -21.88 19.71 14.51
C ALA A 441 -21.80 19.40 13.02
N LYS A 442 -22.90 19.62 12.29
CA LYS A 442 -22.93 19.55 10.83
C LYS A 442 -21.95 20.54 10.22
N ALA A 443 -21.09 20.05 9.32
CA ALA A 443 -20.21 20.90 8.53
C ALA A 443 -21.00 21.70 7.49
N LYS A 444 -20.69 22.99 7.34
CA LYS A 444 -21.43 23.94 6.49
C LYS A 444 -20.54 24.50 5.40
N VAL A 445 -21.02 24.44 4.15
CA VAL A 445 -20.30 24.99 2.99
C VAL A 445 -20.04 26.49 3.15
N GLU A 446 -20.96 27.21 3.80
CA GLU A 446 -20.89 28.66 4.02
C GLU A 446 -19.77 29.07 4.99
N ASN A 447 -19.29 28.17 5.85
CA ASN A 447 -18.17 28.42 6.76
C ASN A 447 -16.82 28.36 6.03
N ILE A 448 -16.77 27.79 4.82
CA ILE A 448 -15.54 27.49 4.09
C ILE A 448 -15.24 28.60 3.09
N SER A 449 -14.37 29.53 3.49
CA SER A 449 -13.95 30.64 2.65
C SER A 449 -13.22 30.19 1.37
N ASP A 450 -13.20 31.06 0.36
CA ASP A 450 -12.47 30.91 -0.91
C ASP A 450 -12.82 29.68 -1.76
N ALA A 451 -13.84 28.90 -1.40
CA ALA A 451 -14.35 27.80 -2.21
C ALA A 451 -15.00 28.30 -3.51
N LYS A 452 -14.64 27.69 -4.64
CA LYS A 452 -15.07 28.10 -5.99
C LYS A 452 -15.65 26.94 -6.78
N THR A 453 -16.53 27.19 -7.75
CA THR A 453 -17.11 26.11 -8.58
C THR A 453 -16.05 25.45 -9.45
N ALA A 454 -16.16 24.14 -9.68
CA ALA A 454 -15.21 23.36 -10.48
C ALA A 454 -14.85 24.00 -11.84
N ALA A 455 -15.86 24.51 -12.57
CA ALA A 455 -15.68 25.19 -13.86
C ALA A 455 -14.88 26.51 -13.80
N SER A 456 -14.72 27.11 -12.63
CA SER A 456 -13.93 28.34 -12.42
C SER A 456 -12.52 28.09 -11.86
N VAL A 457 -12.20 26.82 -11.58
CA VAL A 457 -10.92 26.39 -10.98
C VAL A 457 -10.12 25.51 -11.93
N LEU A 458 -10.78 24.61 -12.65
CA LEU A 458 -10.14 23.54 -13.41
C LEU A 458 -9.86 23.93 -14.88
N PRO A 459 -8.75 23.44 -15.48
CA PRO A 459 -7.69 22.64 -14.86
C PRO A 459 -6.84 23.50 -13.90
N VAL A 460 -6.44 22.91 -12.75
CA VAL A 460 -5.72 23.64 -11.69
C VAL A 460 -4.35 23.04 -11.42
N ASN A 461 -3.32 23.89 -11.27
CA ASN A 461 -1.99 23.50 -10.82
C ASN A 461 -1.87 23.70 -9.31
N LEU A 462 -1.50 22.65 -8.56
CA LEU A 462 -1.70 22.53 -7.12
C LEU A 462 -0.58 23.20 -6.28
N LYS A 463 -0.19 24.43 -6.61
CA LYS A 463 0.86 25.19 -5.91
C LYS A 463 0.55 25.51 -4.44
N LYS A 464 -0.72 25.41 -4.05
CA LYS A 464 -1.26 25.69 -2.72
C LYS A 464 -2.58 24.94 -2.54
N THR A 465 -3.16 24.99 -1.34
CA THR A 465 -4.50 24.45 -1.08
C THR A 465 -5.54 25.02 -2.05
N VAL A 466 -6.36 24.14 -2.62
CA VAL A 466 -7.45 24.48 -3.54
C VAL A 466 -8.76 23.96 -2.95
N ARG A 467 -9.81 24.80 -2.93
CA ARG A 467 -11.16 24.44 -2.45
C ARG A 467 -12.17 24.53 -3.58
N VAL A 468 -12.83 23.42 -3.88
CA VAL A 468 -13.74 23.31 -5.02
C VAL A 468 -15.14 22.91 -4.56
N ILE A 469 -16.14 23.72 -4.90
CA ILE A 469 -17.55 23.39 -4.74
C ILE A 469 -17.93 22.40 -5.86
N VAL A 470 -18.38 21.21 -5.46
CA VAL A 470 -18.76 20.11 -6.36
C VAL A 470 -20.21 19.71 -6.05
N PRO A 471 -21.10 19.61 -7.04
CA PRO A 471 -22.44 19.08 -6.84
C PRO A 471 -22.37 17.57 -6.56
N LYS A 472 -23.23 17.09 -5.66
CA LYS A 472 -23.49 15.66 -5.49
C LYS A 472 -24.34 15.13 -6.65
N SER A 473 -24.31 13.82 -6.88
CA SER A 473 -25.13 13.21 -7.93
C SER A 473 -26.58 12.97 -7.47
N THR A 474 -26.81 12.85 -6.16
CA THR A 474 -28.15 12.86 -5.54
C THR A 474 -28.12 13.25 -4.06
N LYS A 475 -29.30 13.46 -3.46
CA LYS A 475 -29.48 13.70 -2.01
C LYS A 475 -29.64 12.40 -1.21
N GLY A 476 -29.43 12.50 0.09
CA GLY A 476 -29.57 11.43 1.06
C GLY A 476 -28.27 10.62 1.24
N GLU A 477 -28.38 9.45 1.88
CA GLU A 477 -27.26 8.53 2.13
C GLU A 477 -26.84 7.75 0.86
N ALA A 478 -26.61 8.47 -0.23
CA ALA A 478 -26.24 7.90 -1.51
C ALA A 478 -24.86 7.24 -1.46
N LYS A 479 -24.74 6.09 -2.13
CA LYS A 479 -23.44 5.46 -2.38
C LYS A 479 -22.71 6.25 -3.45
N GLU A 480 -21.81 7.15 -3.04
CA GLU A 480 -21.10 8.07 -3.93
C GLU A 480 -19.58 8.04 -3.70
N ARG A 481 -18.84 8.35 -4.77
CA ARG A 481 -17.39 8.54 -4.76
C ARG A 481 -17.01 9.87 -5.40
N LEU A 482 -16.00 10.51 -4.83
CA LEU A 482 -15.26 11.59 -5.47
C LEU A 482 -14.31 10.96 -6.50
N VAL A 483 -14.27 11.52 -7.71
CA VAL A 483 -13.25 11.22 -8.71
C VAL A 483 -12.46 12.49 -8.99
N LEU A 484 -11.16 12.43 -8.75
CA LEU A 484 -10.20 13.39 -9.28
C LEU A 484 -9.67 12.82 -10.59
N GLU A 485 -9.89 13.56 -11.67
CA GLU A 485 -9.59 13.14 -13.03
C GLU A 485 -8.42 13.93 -13.59
N ASP A 486 -7.71 13.31 -14.54
CA ASP A 486 -6.68 13.95 -15.31
C ASP A 486 -5.58 14.57 -14.42
N ILE A 487 -5.16 13.81 -13.40
CA ILE A 487 -4.05 14.16 -12.51
C ILE A 487 -2.76 13.92 -13.28
N GLU A 488 -2.17 15.00 -13.80
CA GLU A 488 -0.88 15.00 -14.48
C GLU A 488 0.25 15.31 -13.48
N THR A 489 1.30 14.49 -13.50
CA THR A 489 2.45 14.58 -12.57
C THR A 489 3.78 14.26 -13.25
N ASP A 490 4.87 14.93 -12.86
CA ASP A 490 6.24 14.47 -13.18
C ASP A 490 6.55 13.19 -12.39
N THR A 491 6.70 12.04 -13.06
CA THR A 491 6.85 10.73 -12.37
C THR A 491 8.16 10.61 -11.61
N ARG A 492 9.13 11.47 -11.93
CA ARG A 492 10.49 11.47 -11.37
C ARG A 492 10.57 12.17 -10.01
N LYS A 493 9.47 12.78 -9.56
CA LYS A 493 9.35 13.48 -8.28
C LYS A 493 8.44 12.72 -7.33
N PHE A 494 8.71 12.87 -6.03
CA PHE A 494 7.78 12.42 -5.01
C PHE A 494 6.60 13.38 -4.97
N ILE A 495 5.44 12.89 -5.39
CA ILE A 495 4.20 13.67 -5.38
C ILE A 495 3.37 13.21 -4.19
N LYS A 496 2.82 14.15 -3.43
CA LYS A 496 1.76 13.85 -2.48
C LYS A 496 0.81 15.02 -2.26
N PHE A 497 -0.48 14.72 -2.23
CA PHE A 497 -1.52 15.62 -1.76
C PHE A 497 -2.63 14.85 -1.03
N ASP A 498 -3.31 15.55 -0.12
CA ASP A 498 -4.43 15.00 0.65
C ASP A 498 -5.74 15.66 0.24
N VAL A 499 -6.85 14.96 0.49
CA VAL A 499 -8.19 15.39 0.13
C VAL A 499 -9.10 15.35 1.35
N PHE A 500 -9.79 16.46 1.60
CA PHE A 500 -10.75 16.64 2.69
C PHE A 500 -12.11 17.09 2.13
N ILE A 501 -13.19 16.72 2.81
CA ILE A 501 -14.58 17.06 2.44
C ILE A 501 -15.19 17.94 3.52
N ASN A 502 -15.66 19.13 3.13
CA ASN A 502 -16.20 20.18 4.00
C ASN A 502 -15.32 20.47 5.24
N ASP A 503 -14.00 20.58 5.06
CA ASP A 503 -13.08 21.04 6.11
C ASP A 503 -13.29 22.53 6.39
N GLU A 504 -13.69 22.84 7.62
CA GLU A 504 -13.94 24.19 8.15
C GLU A 504 -12.82 24.69 9.07
N ASP A 505 -11.96 23.79 9.54
CA ASP A 505 -11.04 24.04 10.66
C ASP A 505 -9.61 24.37 10.19
N ASP A 506 -9.30 24.10 8.91
CA ASP A 506 -8.00 24.32 8.23
C ASP A 506 -6.77 23.68 8.89
N LYS A 507 -6.98 22.89 9.93
CA LYS A 507 -6.01 21.99 10.56
C LYS A 507 -5.72 20.77 9.69
N VAL A 508 -5.02 21.01 8.60
CA VAL A 508 -4.68 19.98 7.62
C VAL A 508 -3.65 18.98 8.15
N GLU A 509 -2.93 19.29 9.22
CA GLU A 509 -1.97 18.41 9.89
C GLU A 509 -2.63 17.30 10.75
N GLU A 510 -3.90 17.46 11.12
CA GLU A 510 -4.71 16.48 11.87
C GLU A 510 -5.52 15.62 10.88
N LEU A 511 -5.07 14.39 10.57
CA LEU A 511 -5.75 13.49 9.62
C LEU A 511 -6.81 12.60 10.28
N ASP A 512 -6.79 12.46 11.61
CA ASP A 512 -7.74 11.67 12.42
C ASP A 512 -9.12 12.35 12.57
N ARG A 513 -9.55 13.04 11.51
CA ARG A 513 -10.76 13.83 11.39
C ARG A 513 -11.77 13.22 10.42
N ALA A 514 -13.05 13.47 10.65
CA ALA A 514 -14.13 12.92 9.82
C ALA A 514 -14.03 13.36 8.35
N GLU A 515 -13.52 14.57 8.10
CA GLU A 515 -13.38 15.23 6.80
C GLU A 515 -12.33 14.57 5.89
N TYR A 516 -11.33 13.88 6.43
CA TYR A 516 -10.24 13.28 5.64
C TYR A 516 -10.72 12.13 4.75
N ALA A 517 -10.66 12.32 3.44
CA ALA A 517 -11.14 11.35 2.45
C ALA A 517 -10.06 10.39 1.93
N GLY A 518 -8.80 10.78 2.01
CA GLY A 518 -7.66 10.01 1.50
C GLY A 518 -6.60 10.88 0.85
N SER A 519 -5.67 10.23 0.16
CA SER A 519 -4.51 10.88 -0.45
C SER A 519 -4.23 10.36 -1.86
N PHE A 520 -3.57 11.19 -2.66
CA PHE A 520 -2.73 10.73 -3.76
C PHE A 520 -1.28 10.79 -3.30
N ALA A 521 -0.50 9.74 -3.54
CA ALA A 521 0.94 9.80 -3.42
C ALA A 521 1.61 8.89 -4.47
N GLN A 522 2.82 9.25 -4.87
CA GLN A 522 3.60 8.51 -5.86
C GLN A 522 5.09 8.59 -5.52
N VAL A 523 5.75 7.42 -5.43
CA VAL A 523 7.22 7.33 -5.31
C VAL A 523 7.87 7.73 -6.64
N PRO A 524 9.01 8.47 -6.61
CA PRO A 524 9.85 8.69 -7.78
C PRO A 524 10.12 7.40 -8.56
N HIS A 525 9.75 7.40 -9.84
CA HIS A 525 10.06 6.32 -10.76
C HIS A 525 10.12 6.81 -12.21
N LYS A 526 10.78 6.02 -13.05
CA LYS A 526 10.93 6.33 -14.47
C LYS A 526 9.89 5.57 -15.29
N THR A 527 9.24 6.29 -16.21
CA THR A 527 8.63 5.69 -17.41
C THR A 527 9.30 6.30 -18.64
N LYS A 528 9.02 5.80 -19.85
CA LYS A 528 9.46 6.46 -21.10
C LYS A 528 8.93 7.90 -21.27
N LYS A 529 7.92 8.30 -20.50
CA LYS A 529 7.40 9.68 -20.46
C LYS A 529 7.78 10.36 -19.15
N LYS A 530 8.15 11.64 -19.23
CA LYS A 530 8.37 12.49 -18.05
C LYS A 530 7.10 12.62 -17.20
N ASN A 531 5.97 12.86 -17.86
CA ASN A 531 4.69 13.10 -17.20
C ASN A 531 3.82 11.84 -17.27
N GLY A 532 3.34 11.40 -16.12
CA GLY A 532 2.27 10.41 -15.96
C GLY A 532 0.93 11.10 -15.83
N LYS A 533 -0.15 10.42 -16.24
CA LYS A 533 -1.53 10.91 -16.11
C LYS A 533 -2.38 9.81 -15.48
N SER A 534 -3.05 10.12 -14.37
CA SER A 534 -3.81 9.16 -13.58
C SER A 534 -5.12 9.76 -13.04
N ASN A 535 -5.96 8.91 -12.46
CA ASN A 535 -7.18 9.30 -11.76
C ASN A 535 -7.17 8.66 -10.36
N ILE A 536 -7.80 9.27 -9.36
CA ILE A 536 -8.16 8.58 -8.12
C ILE A 536 -9.65 8.64 -7.84
N SER A 537 -10.14 7.57 -7.21
CA SER A 537 -11.46 7.51 -6.58
C SER A 537 -11.31 7.50 -5.06
N LEU A 538 -12.24 8.17 -4.37
CA LEU A 538 -12.35 8.20 -2.91
C LEU A 538 -13.83 8.02 -2.53
N LYS A 539 -14.13 7.00 -1.73
CA LYS A 539 -15.48 6.71 -1.22
C LYS A 539 -15.96 7.83 -0.29
N LEU A 540 -17.18 8.33 -0.48
CA LEU A 540 -17.74 9.44 0.32
C LEU A 540 -18.85 9.02 1.29
N THR A 541 -19.48 7.87 1.05
CA THR A 541 -20.67 7.38 1.77
C THR A 541 -20.54 7.38 3.30
N ASP A 542 -19.36 7.03 3.83
CA ASP A 542 -19.09 7.08 5.28
C ASP A 542 -18.86 8.52 5.77
N ILE A 543 -18.13 9.32 5.01
CA ILE A 543 -17.78 10.71 5.32
C ILE A 543 -19.05 11.56 5.44
N TYR A 544 -20.01 11.42 4.52
CA TYR A 544 -21.28 12.16 4.55
C TYR A 544 -22.08 11.95 5.84
N LYS A 545 -22.02 10.75 6.43
CA LYS A 545 -22.64 10.43 7.72
C LYS A 545 -21.82 10.97 8.88
N ASP A 546 -20.49 10.92 8.77
CA ASP A 546 -19.55 11.38 9.79
C ASP A 546 -19.48 12.93 9.91
N ILE A 547 -19.89 13.69 8.88
CA ILE A 547 -19.92 15.18 8.90
C ILE A 547 -21.32 15.79 8.70
N ASP A 548 -22.35 14.95 8.59
CA ASP A 548 -23.78 15.31 8.56
C ASP A 548 -24.27 16.05 7.30
N VAL A 549 -23.69 15.74 6.13
CA VAL A 549 -23.95 16.42 4.84
C VAL A 549 -24.70 15.55 3.82
N SER A 550 -25.37 14.49 4.29
CA SER A 550 -26.10 13.55 3.44
C SER A 550 -27.22 14.23 2.63
N ASP A 551 -27.91 15.23 3.19
CA ASP A 551 -29.03 15.92 2.51
C ASP A 551 -28.64 17.18 1.72
N ASP A 552 -27.35 17.54 1.72
CA ASP A 552 -26.85 18.73 1.02
C ASP A 552 -26.75 18.49 -0.50
N ASP A 553 -26.95 19.55 -1.29
CA ASP A 553 -26.82 19.53 -2.76
C ASP A 553 -25.36 19.54 -3.24
N THR A 554 -24.47 20.11 -2.43
CA THR A 554 -23.06 20.35 -2.79
C THR A 554 -22.14 20.01 -1.63
N ILE A 555 -20.87 19.78 -1.95
CA ILE A 555 -19.76 19.64 -1.00
C ILE A 555 -18.60 20.54 -1.44
N VAL A 556 -17.73 20.87 -0.48
CA VAL A 556 -16.42 21.46 -0.76
C VAL A 556 -15.36 20.37 -0.69
N VAL A 557 -14.66 20.17 -1.79
CA VAL A 557 -13.46 19.33 -1.87
C VAL A 557 -12.24 20.23 -1.65
N THR A 558 -11.56 20.03 -0.52
CA THR A 558 -10.32 20.72 -0.17
C THR A 558 -9.14 19.82 -0.53
N ILE A 559 -8.27 20.25 -1.43
CA ILE A 559 -7.10 19.52 -1.90
C ILE A 559 -5.84 20.23 -1.39
N VAL A 560 -5.03 19.52 -0.61
CA VAL A 560 -3.88 20.07 0.13
C VAL A 560 -2.58 19.46 -0.40
N PRO A 561 -1.73 20.21 -1.11
CA PRO A 561 -0.41 19.72 -1.52
C PRO A 561 0.49 19.49 -0.30
N ARG A 562 1.19 18.36 -0.28
CA ARG A 562 2.21 18.03 0.74
C ARG A 562 3.62 18.02 0.17
N SER A 563 3.79 17.59 -1.07
CA SER A 563 5.09 17.59 -1.75
C SER A 563 4.95 17.76 -3.25
N ASN A 564 5.79 18.63 -3.83
CA ASN A 564 5.86 18.95 -5.26
C ASN A 564 4.49 19.27 -5.90
N GLY A 565 3.64 20.01 -5.19
CA GLY A 565 2.28 20.34 -5.66
C GLY A 565 2.28 21.23 -6.92
N GLU A 566 3.33 22.00 -7.12
CA GLU A 566 3.61 22.76 -8.33
C GLU A 566 3.83 21.88 -9.59
N ASP A 567 4.17 20.60 -9.41
CA ASP A 567 4.28 19.61 -10.50
C ASP A 567 3.00 18.79 -10.70
N VAL A 568 1.93 19.11 -9.97
CA VAL A 568 0.61 18.46 -10.09
C VAL A 568 -0.37 19.37 -10.82
N THR A 569 -1.00 18.85 -11.86
CA THR A 569 -2.18 19.49 -12.48
C THR A 569 -3.38 18.55 -12.39
N ILE A 570 -4.52 19.06 -11.92
CA ILE A 570 -5.78 18.30 -11.83
C ILE A 570 -6.73 18.84 -12.91
N GLY A 571 -7.09 18.00 -13.88
CA GLY A 571 -7.94 18.38 -15.00
C GLY A 571 -9.44 18.34 -14.71
N GLY A 572 -9.90 17.41 -13.87
CA GLY A 572 -11.33 17.21 -13.59
C GLY A 572 -11.62 16.84 -12.13
N ILE A 573 -12.80 17.21 -11.65
CA ILE A 573 -13.32 16.83 -10.33
C ILE A 573 -14.82 16.59 -10.46
N LYS A 574 -15.31 15.44 -10.01
CA LYS A 574 -16.75 15.12 -9.98
C LYS A 574 -17.12 14.15 -8.85
N VAL A 575 -18.36 14.25 -8.36
CA VAL A 575 -19.00 13.19 -7.57
C VAL A 575 -19.81 12.31 -8.54
N VAL A 576 -19.70 10.99 -8.39
CA VAL A 576 -20.48 10.02 -9.15
C VAL A 576 -20.99 8.91 -8.22
N PRO A 577 -22.06 8.19 -8.60
CA PRO A 577 -22.45 6.98 -7.88
C PRO A 577 -21.29 5.97 -7.79
N GLU A 578 -21.21 5.25 -6.67
CA GLU A 578 -20.40 4.03 -6.57
C GLU A 578 -20.88 3.04 -7.65
N PRO A 579 -19.99 2.37 -8.40
CA PRO A 579 -20.42 1.38 -9.37
C PRO A 579 -21.06 0.21 -8.63
N ALA A 580 -22.07 -0.42 -9.25
CA ALA A 580 -22.62 -1.68 -8.74
C ALA A 580 -21.49 -2.69 -8.51
N GLN A 581 -21.57 -3.46 -7.41
CA GLN A 581 -20.56 -4.47 -7.09
C GLN A 581 -20.56 -5.56 -8.17
N SER A 582 -19.57 -5.53 -9.06
CA SER A 582 -19.30 -6.57 -10.04
C SER A 582 -18.20 -7.51 -9.51
N ASN A 583 -18.47 -8.82 -9.56
CA ASN A 583 -17.55 -9.90 -9.19
C ASN A 583 -16.43 -10.12 -10.23
#